data_AF-A0A943FGW3-F1
#
_entry.id   AF-A0A943FGW3-F1
#
_cell.length_a   1.000
_cell.length_b   1.000
_cell.length_c   1.000
_cell.angle_alpha   90.00
_cell.angle_beta   90.00
_cell.angle_gamma   90.00
#
_symmetry.space_group_name_H-M   'P 1'
#
loop_
_entity.id
_entity.type
_entity.pdbx_description
1 polymer ?
#
loop_
_entity_poly.entity_id
_entity_poly.type
_entity_poly.pdbx_seq_one_letter_code
_entity_poly.pdbx_strand_id
1 'polypeptide(L)'
;MFGLLTIAEKDAARRAAVECAVRDVCGVRIFEVSVLPGRGPLGQRRRLQRAARQMQRAGVRRALFPEEFLQQFLFAKYGIVAARGEYLRRMTAGKIARKLLEQNGMDPAACHVALLGDHMSAELRGALMELALHVRYTMLCAGGGGGEACSVLRREYGVSVARNAGAALLKTAELVLTFGDAVPCGAPDCLWLPCGSVHEAEGYRNAAPVVRYSAAPEVEAAMEGIQAQNALLSLLLEMGAVRVNELEVAEIAQNA
;
A
#
# COMPACT_ATOMS: atom_id res chain seq x y z
N MET A 1 16.46 -3.58 9.81
CA MET A 1 15.70 -3.08 10.97
C MET A 1 14.89 -1.86 10.55
N PHE A 2 13.67 -1.73 11.04
CA PHE A 2 12.76 -0.60 10.76
C PHE A 2 12.76 0.38 11.91
N GLY A 3 12.52 1.65 11.61
CA GLY A 3 12.39 2.71 12.59
C GLY A 3 10.94 3.14 12.79
N LEU A 4 10.60 3.62 13.98
CA LEU A 4 9.38 4.36 14.26
C LEU A 4 9.76 5.67 14.94
N LEU A 5 9.35 6.80 14.35
CA LEU A 5 9.50 8.11 14.99
C LEU A 5 8.18 8.48 15.68
N THR A 6 8.23 8.77 16.97
CA THR A 6 7.09 9.33 17.71
C THR A 6 7.45 10.72 18.26
N ILE A 7 6.51 11.65 18.20
CA ILE A 7 6.64 12.96 18.86
C ILE A 7 5.88 12.87 20.18
N ALA A 8 6.62 12.93 21.29
CA ALA A 8 6.02 12.85 22.62
C ALA A 8 5.33 14.17 22.98
N GLU A 9 4.40 14.13 23.93
CA GLU A 9 3.77 15.33 24.47
C GLU A 9 4.72 16.13 25.39
N LYS A 10 4.43 17.43 25.54
CA LYS A 10 5.30 18.38 26.26
C LYS A 10 5.40 18.12 27.77
N ASP A 11 4.39 17.50 28.37
CA ASP A 11 4.24 17.40 29.84
C ASP A 11 4.96 16.20 30.48
N ALA A 12 5.80 15.49 29.72
CA ALA A 12 6.65 14.45 30.28
C ALA A 12 7.87 15.05 31.02
N ALA A 13 7.64 15.65 32.19
CA ALA A 13 8.61 16.39 33.00
C ALA A 13 9.88 15.60 33.43
N ARG A 14 9.97 14.30 33.11
CA ARG A 14 11.10 13.42 33.43
C ARG A 14 11.70 12.66 32.25
N ARG A 15 11.25 12.90 31.01
CA ARG A 15 11.79 12.18 29.83
C ARG A 15 13.03 12.83 29.26
N ALA A 16 13.94 12.00 28.75
CA ALA A 16 15.06 12.49 27.97
C ALA A 16 14.54 13.13 26.67
N ALA A 17 15.27 14.13 26.15
CA ALA A 17 14.84 14.85 24.93
C ALA A 17 14.66 13.94 23.70
N VAL A 18 15.39 12.81 23.67
CA VAL A 18 15.30 11.75 22.68
C VAL A 18 15.48 10.43 23.42
N GLU A 19 14.48 9.56 23.37
CA GLU A 19 14.48 8.22 23.96
C GLU A 19 14.45 7.17 22.87
N CYS A 20 15.02 6.00 23.14
CA CYS A 20 15.05 4.89 22.19
C CYS A 20 14.52 3.64 22.86
N ALA A 21 13.69 2.89 22.16
CA ALA A 21 13.13 1.63 22.60
C ALA A 21 13.05 0.65 21.43
N VAL A 22 12.77 -0.62 21.73
CA VAL A 22 12.39 -1.60 20.71
C VAL A 22 10.95 -1.98 21.00
N ARG A 23 10.08 -1.78 20.00
CA ARG A 23 8.68 -2.19 20.02
C ARG A 23 8.54 -3.45 19.19
N ASP A 24 7.84 -4.46 19.72
CA ASP A 24 7.42 -5.62 18.94
C ASP A 24 6.03 -5.36 18.37
N VAL A 25 5.88 -5.54 17.06
CA VAL A 25 4.59 -5.45 16.36
C VAL A 25 4.43 -6.70 15.53
N CYS A 26 3.52 -7.58 15.93
CA CYS A 26 3.28 -8.88 15.27
C CYS A 26 4.58 -9.71 15.08
N GLY A 27 5.48 -9.72 16.07
CA GLY A 27 6.77 -10.42 15.98
C GLY A 27 7.86 -9.69 15.18
N VAL A 28 7.55 -8.50 14.63
CA VAL A 28 8.52 -7.64 13.96
C VAL A 28 9.05 -6.60 14.95
N ARG A 29 10.36 -6.63 15.18
CA ARG A 29 11.05 -5.66 16.04
C ARG A 29 11.28 -4.34 15.31
N ILE A 30 10.69 -3.27 15.83
CA ILE A 30 10.80 -1.90 15.33
C ILE A 30 11.60 -1.06 16.33
N PHE A 31 12.62 -0.36 15.83
CA PHE A 31 13.42 0.56 16.63
C PHE A 31 12.70 1.90 16.77
N GLU A 32 12.08 2.12 17.92
CA GLU A 32 11.32 3.33 18.20
C GLU A 32 12.23 4.42 18.76
N VAL A 33 12.07 5.64 18.25
CA VAL A 33 12.69 6.83 18.79
C VAL A 33 11.62 7.87 19.09
N SER A 34 11.44 8.16 20.38
CA SER A 34 10.51 9.19 20.83
C SER A 34 11.26 10.51 21.03
N VAL A 35 10.72 11.59 20.46
CA VAL A 35 11.33 12.91 20.52
C VAL A 35 10.40 13.88 21.24
N LEU A 36 10.88 14.51 22.30
CA LEU A 36 10.16 15.60 22.94
C LEU A 36 10.18 16.86 22.07
N PRO A 37 9.12 17.69 22.05
CA PRO A 37 9.07 18.93 21.31
C PRO A 37 10.17 19.89 21.77
N GLY A 38 10.98 20.37 20.84
CA GLY A 38 12.09 21.28 21.08
C GLY A 38 11.64 22.68 21.49
N ARG A 39 12.52 23.40 22.19
CA ARG A 39 12.34 24.85 22.42
C ARG A 39 12.67 25.60 21.13
N GLY A 40 11.64 25.92 20.36
CA GLY A 40 11.75 26.60 19.06
C GLY A 40 12.33 25.74 17.93
N PRO A 41 12.41 26.29 16.69
CA PRO A 41 12.76 25.53 15.50
C PRO A 41 14.15 24.88 15.52
N LEU A 42 15.16 25.60 16.02
CA LEU A 42 16.54 25.08 16.12
C LEU A 42 16.65 23.95 17.15
N GLY A 43 15.95 24.08 18.29
CA GLY A 43 15.87 23.03 19.31
C GLY A 43 15.24 21.76 18.75
N GLN A 44 14.13 21.91 18.03
CA GLN A 44 13.45 20.79 17.36
C GLN A 44 14.38 20.11 16.35
N ARG A 45 15.02 20.89 15.47
CA ARG A 45 15.93 20.37 14.44
C ARG A 45 17.10 19.58 15.05
N ARG A 46 17.72 20.07 16.13
CA ARG A 46 18.81 19.36 16.82
C ARG A 46 18.36 18.02 17.40
N ARG A 47 17.16 17.97 17.98
CA ARG A 47 16.59 16.72 18.54
C ARG A 47 16.27 15.71 17.44
N LEU A 48 15.66 16.14 16.33
CA LEU A 48 15.39 15.29 15.18
C LEU A 48 16.68 14.74 14.54
N GLN A 49 17.73 15.57 14.42
CA GLN A 49 19.03 15.10 13.96
C GLN A 49 19.66 14.07 14.90
N ARG A 50 19.50 14.25 16.22
CA ARG A 50 19.93 13.26 17.21
C ARG A 50 19.14 11.96 17.06
N ALA A 51 17.82 12.01 16.88
CA ALA A 51 16.99 10.85 16.61
C ALA A 51 17.43 10.09 15.35
N ALA A 52 17.67 10.82 14.25
CA ALA A 52 18.17 10.24 13.01
C ALA A 52 19.53 9.53 13.18
N ARG A 53 20.46 10.12 13.97
CA ARG A 53 21.73 9.47 14.30
C ARG A 53 21.55 8.18 15.11
N GLN A 54 20.60 8.14 16.05
CA GLN A 54 20.33 6.92 16.82
C GLN A 54 19.74 5.83 15.94
N MET A 55 18.77 6.17 15.09
CA MET A 55 18.23 5.25 14.09
C MET A 55 19.32 4.72 13.14
N GLN A 56 20.20 5.60 12.66
CA GLN A 56 21.32 5.20 11.79
C GLN A 56 22.25 4.20 12.48
N ARG A 57 22.61 4.45 13.74
CA ARG A 57 23.46 3.55 14.54
C ARG A 57 22.79 2.19 14.79
N ALA A 58 21.47 2.17 14.92
CA ALA A 58 20.68 0.95 15.01
C ALA A 58 20.51 0.22 13.65
N GLY A 59 21.09 0.74 12.56
CA GLY A 59 20.99 0.14 11.23
C GLY A 59 19.62 0.32 10.58
N VAL A 60 18.83 1.30 11.02
CA VAL A 60 17.55 1.64 10.41
C VAL A 60 17.80 2.25 9.02
N ARG A 61 17.08 1.74 8.02
CA ARG A 61 17.09 2.28 6.64
C ARG A 61 15.73 2.81 6.21
N ARG A 62 14.65 2.26 6.77
CA ARG A 62 13.27 2.66 6.51
C ARG A 62 12.59 2.99 7.84
N ALA A 63 11.93 4.15 7.93
CA ALA A 63 11.28 4.60 9.14
C ALA A 63 9.81 5.00 8.89
N LEU A 64 8.96 4.68 9.86
CA LEU A 64 7.60 5.17 9.98
C LEU A 64 7.67 6.55 10.63
N PHE A 65 7.08 7.53 9.96
CA PHE A 65 6.99 8.90 10.46
C PHE A 65 5.55 9.23 10.84
N PRO A 66 5.31 10.18 11.76
CA PRO A 66 3.98 10.70 12.01
C PRO A 66 3.32 11.20 10.72
N GLU A 67 1.98 11.24 10.70
CA GLU A 67 1.25 11.83 9.58
C GLU A 67 1.65 13.30 9.41
N GLU A 68 1.69 13.76 8.16
CA GLU A 68 2.07 15.15 7.81
C GLU A 68 3.47 15.58 8.29
N PHE A 69 4.34 14.64 8.66
CA PHE A 69 5.68 14.97 9.14
C PHE A 69 6.56 15.54 8.00
N LEU A 70 6.79 16.85 8.02
CA LEU A 70 7.51 17.56 6.95
C LEU A 70 9.04 17.44 7.05
N GLN A 71 9.61 17.11 8.22
CA GLN A 71 11.06 17.10 8.42
C GLN A 71 11.76 15.77 8.08
N GLN A 72 11.14 14.92 7.25
CA GLN A 72 11.71 13.64 6.80
C GLN A 72 13.07 13.81 6.11
N PHE A 73 13.29 14.94 5.43
CA PHE A 73 14.57 15.26 4.79
C PHE A 73 15.76 15.29 5.77
N LEU A 74 15.51 15.53 7.07
CA LEU A 74 16.58 15.47 8.09
C LEU A 74 17.08 14.04 8.30
N PHE A 75 16.21 13.04 8.14
CA PHE A 75 16.52 11.62 8.26
C PHE A 75 17.14 11.06 6.99
N ALA A 76 16.69 11.55 5.82
CA ALA A 76 17.27 11.19 4.52
C ALA A 76 18.79 11.44 4.46
N LYS A 77 19.29 12.51 5.10
CA LYS A 77 20.73 12.80 5.22
C LYS A 77 21.54 11.72 5.95
N TYR A 78 20.87 10.87 6.73
CA TYR A 78 21.48 9.74 7.43
C TYR A 78 21.20 8.40 6.73
N GLY A 79 20.66 8.43 5.50
CA GLY A 79 20.32 7.23 4.74
C GLY A 79 19.05 6.53 5.23
N ILE A 80 18.16 7.25 5.91
CA ILE A 80 16.88 6.76 6.40
C ILE A 80 15.77 7.36 5.52
N VAL A 81 15.03 6.50 4.84
CA VAL A 81 13.89 6.90 3.99
C VAL A 81 12.57 6.55 4.67
N ALA A 82 11.49 7.21 4.26
CA ALA A 82 10.16 6.85 4.73
C ALA A 82 9.77 5.45 4.26
N ALA A 83 9.19 4.66 5.16
CA ALA A 83 8.47 3.45 4.79
C ALA A 83 7.23 3.85 3.97
N ARG A 84 6.93 3.09 2.91
CA ARG A 84 5.85 3.39 1.97
C ARG A 84 4.76 2.35 2.06
N GLY A 85 3.50 2.77 1.84
CA GLY A 85 2.34 1.88 1.74
C GLY A 85 2.09 1.31 0.33
N GLU A 86 2.98 1.56 -0.63
CA GLU A 86 2.82 1.15 -2.04
C GLU A 86 2.77 -0.38 -2.19
N TYR A 87 3.60 -1.11 -1.46
CA TYR A 87 3.61 -2.57 -1.55
C TYR A 87 2.30 -3.16 -1.02
N LEU A 88 1.79 -2.68 0.11
CA LEU A 88 0.46 -3.02 0.62
C LEU A 88 -0.63 -2.82 -0.45
N ARG A 89 -0.73 -1.61 -1.03
CA ARG A 89 -1.74 -1.30 -2.04
C ARG A 89 -1.68 -2.23 -3.26
N ARG A 90 -0.48 -2.55 -3.74
CA ARG A 90 -0.31 -3.44 -4.89
C ARG A 90 -0.73 -4.87 -4.57
N MET A 91 -0.37 -5.36 -3.38
CA MET A 91 -0.75 -6.70 -2.93
C MET A 91 -2.25 -6.82 -2.64
N THR A 92 -2.92 -5.73 -2.25
CA THR A 92 -4.37 -5.69 -1.98
C THR A 92 -5.18 -5.13 -3.15
N ALA A 93 -4.58 -4.92 -4.33
CA ALA A 93 -5.21 -4.24 -5.45
C ALA A 93 -6.55 -4.86 -5.88
N GLY A 94 -6.66 -6.20 -5.86
CA GLY A 94 -7.94 -6.88 -6.12
C GLY A 94 -9.04 -6.55 -5.09
N LYS A 95 -8.68 -6.45 -3.81
CA LYS A 95 -9.61 -6.06 -2.74
C LYS A 95 -10.03 -4.59 -2.86
N ILE A 96 -9.07 -3.71 -3.19
CA ILE A 96 -9.35 -2.30 -3.47
C ILE A 96 -10.32 -2.19 -4.65
N ALA A 97 -10.08 -2.93 -5.73
CA ALA A 97 -10.93 -2.96 -6.90
C ALA A 97 -12.37 -3.41 -6.58
N ARG A 98 -12.52 -4.48 -5.79
CA ARG A 98 -13.85 -4.92 -5.31
C ARG A 98 -14.55 -3.83 -4.51
N LYS A 99 -13.83 -3.15 -3.60
CA LYS A 99 -14.41 -2.07 -2.80
C LYS A 99 -14.79 -0.87 -3.66
N LEU A 100 -14.01 -0.54 -4.70
CA LEU A 100 -14.35 0.50 -5.66
C LEU A 100 -15.64 0.16 -6.42
N LEU A 101 -15.80 -1.08 -6.90
CA LEU A 101 -17.04 -1.52 -7.56
C LEU A 101 -18.24 -1.37 -6.61
N GLU A 102 -18.11 -1.86 -5.37
CA GLU A 102 -19.16 -1.74 -4.34
C GLU A 102 -19.55 -0.27 -4.08
N GLN A 103 -18.57 0.60 -3.87
CA GLN A 103 -18.80 2.03 -3.60
C GLN A 103 -19.46 2.76 -4.78
N ASN A 104 -19.27 2.27 -6.01
CA ASN A 104 -19.89 2.84 -7.21
C ASN A 104 -21.21 2.15 -7.59
N GLY A 105 -21.76 1.28 -6.73
CA GLY A 105 -23.02 0.58 -6.98
C GLY A 105 -22.96 -0.41 -8.15
N MET A 106 -21.76 -0.88 -8.48
CA MET A 106 -21.51 -1.78 -9.59
C MET A 106 -21.67 -3.24 -9.14
N ASP A 107 -22.49 -4.02 -9.85
CA ASP A 107 -22.67 -5.46 -9.58
C ASP A 107 -21.49 -6.27 -10.14
N PRO A 108 -20.69 -6.95 -9.29
CA PRO A 108 -19.59 -7.81 -9.75
C PRO A 108 -19.98 -8.91 -10.74
N ALA A 109 -21.26 -9.33 -10.75
CA ALA A 109 -21.76 -10.33 -11.70
C ALA A 109 -22.00 -9.76 -13.11
N ALA A 110 -22.11 -8.43 -13.24
CA ALA A 110 -22.36 -7.72 -14.49
C ALA A 110 -21.14 -6.94 -15.01
N CYS A 111 -20.19 -6.61 -14.14
CA CYS A 111 -19.04 -5.78 -14.49
C CYS A 111 -17.88 -6.53 -15.14
N HIS A 112 -17.23 -5.82 -16.05
CA HIS A 112 -15.99 -6.13 -16.74
C HIS A 112 -14.82 -5.42 -16.07
N VAL A 113 -13.84 -6.20 -15.61
CA VAL A 113 -12.63 -5.67 -14.98
C VAL A 113 -11.41 -6.09 -15.78
N ALA A 114 -10.58 -5.12 -16.17
CA ALA A 114 -9.34 -5.36 -16.89
C ALA A 114 -8.12 -5.28 -15.97
N LEU A 115 -7.24 -6.26 -16.10
CA LEU A 115 -5.94 -6.32 -15.43
C LEU A 115 -4.85 -6.22 -16.49
N LEU A 116 -4.08 -5.13 -16.47
CA LEU A 116 -3.02 -4.84 -17.43
C LEU A 116 -1.66 -4.87 -16.74
N GLY A 117 -0.65 -5.50 -17.36
CA GLY A 117 0.72 -5.44 -16.88
C GLY A 117 1.74 -5.97 -17.88
N ASP A 118 3.00 -5.58 -17.71
CA ASP A 118 4.07 -5.99 -18.62
C ASP A 118 4.42 -7.48 -18.50
N HIS A 119 4.25 -8.03 -17.29
CA HIS A 119 4.49 -9.44 -16.98
C HIS A 119 3.62 -9.88 -15.79
N MET A 120 3.47 -11.19 -15.60
CA MET A 120 2.71 -11.76 -14.47
C MET A 120 3.51 -11.67 -13.16
N SER A 121 3.42 -10.52 -12.48
CA SER A 121 4.00 -10.32 -11.16
C SER A 121 3.17 -11.01 -10.06
N ALA A 122 3.71 -11.10 -8.84
CA ALA A 122 3.00 -11.68 -7.70
C ALA A 122 1.76 -10.84 -7.33
N GLU A 123 1.87 -9.52 -7.42
CA GLU A 123 0.80 -8.56 -7.16
C GLU A 123 -0.32 -8.68 -8.19
N LEU A 124 0.02 -8.73 -9.49
CA LEU A 124 -0.94 -8.92 -10.56
C LEU A 124 -1.64 -10.29 -10.45
N ARG A 125 -0.89 -11.35 -10.12
CA ARG A 125 -1.47 -12.68 -9.88
C ARG A 125 -2.44 -12.68 -8.70
N GLY A 126 -2.08 -12.02 -7.59
CA GLY A 126 -2.95 -11.89 -6.43
C GLY A 126 -4.24 -11.16 -6.76
N ALA A 127 -4.15 -10.03 -7.47
CA ALA A 127 -5.32 -9.29 -7.94
C ALA A 127 -6.18 -10.10 -8.90
N LEU A 128 -5.56 -10.85 -9.83
CA LEU A 128 -6.26 -11.75 -10.74
C LEU A 128 -7.03 -12.84 -9.99
N MET A 129 -6.41 -13.49 -9.00
CA MET A 129 -7.09 -14.52 -8.21
C MET A 129 -8.27 -13.95 -7.42
N GLU A 130 -8.06 -12.82 -6.75
CA GLU A 130 -9.12 -12.13 -6.01
C GLU A 130 -10.29 -11.76 -6.94
N LEU A 131 -10.03 -11.13 -8.07
CA LEU A 131 -11.08 -10.66 -8.97
C LEU A 131 -11.76 -11.79 -9.74
N ALA A 132 -11.01 -12.78 -10.23
CA ALA A 132 -11.60 -13.87 -11.01
C ALA A 132 -12.60 -14.70 -10.19
N LEU A 133 -12.43 -14.78 -8.88
CA LEU A 133 -13.34 -15.50 -7.99
C LEU A 133 -14.58 -14.68 -7.60
N HIS A 134 -14.55 -13.36 -7.78
CA HIS A 134 -15.60 -12.45 -7.31
C HIS A 134 -16.28 -11.65 -8.42
N VAL A 135 -15.65 -11.52 -9.59
CA VAL A 135 -16.10 -10.73 -10.73
C VAL A 135 -16.18 -11.63 -11.96
N ARG A 136 -17.38 -11.72 -12.54
CA ARG A 136 -17.67 -12.66 -13.61
C ARG A 136 -16.87 -12.41 -14.88
N TYR A 137 -16.70 -11.14 -15.26
CA TYR A 137 -16.05 -10.77 -16.52
C TYR A 137 -14.65 -10.18 -16.29
N THR A 138 -13.73 -11.02 -15.81
CA THR A 138 -12.34 -10.62 -15.62
C THR A 138 -11.53 -10.80 -16.92
N MET A 139 -10.77 -9.77 -17.28
CA MET A 139 -9.87 -9.74 -18.44
C MET A 139 -8.42 -9.57 -18.00
N LEU A 140 -7.51 -10.30 -18.63
CA LEU A 140 -6.08 -10.23 -18.35
C LEU A 140 -5.28 -9.94 -19.63
N CYS A 141 -4.53 -8.85 -19.61
CA CYS A 141 -3.51 -8.52 -20.61
C CYS A 141 -2.16 -8.43 -19.92
N ALA A 142 -1.40 -9.52 -19.96
CA ALA A 142 -0.04 -9.59 -19.42
C ALA A 142 0.95 -9.98 -20.53
N GLY A 143 2.07 -9.26 -20.67
CA GLY A 143 3.09 -9.54 -21.69
C GLY A 143 3.77 -10.92 -21.56
N GLY A 144 3.69 -11.56 -20.39
CA GLY A 144 4.19 -12.92 -20.15
C GLY A 144 3.57 -13.59 -18.91
N GLY A 145 3.55 -14.93 -18.87
CA GLY A 145 3.10 -15.72 -17.71
C GLY A 145 1.57 -15.81 -17.48
N GLY A 146 0.76 -15.01 -18.19
CA GLY A 146 -0.69 -15.00 -18.00
C GLY A 146 -1.42 -16.30 -18.36
N GLY A 147 -0.89 -17.07 -19.32
CA GLY A 147 -1.54 -18.31 -19.74
C GLY A 147 -1.55 -19.41 -18.70
N GLU A 148 -0.45 -19.55 -17.95
CA GLU A 148 -0.35 -20.49 -16.85
C GLU A 148 -1.33 -20.12 -15.73
N ALA A 149 -1.37 -18.85 -15.33
CA ALA A 149 -2.30 -18.36 -14.30
C ALA A 149 -3.77 -18.60 -14.68
N CYS A 150 -4.17 -18.30 -15.92
CA CYS A 150 -5.53 -18.60 -16.38
C CYS A 150 -5.81 -20.10 -16.48
N SER A 151 -4.81 -20.94 -16.80
CA SER A 151 -4.97 -22.39 -16.82
C SER A 151 -5.21 -22.94 -15.41
N VAL A 152 -4.51 -22.41 -14.40
CA VAL A 152 -4.73 -22.77 -12.99
C VAL A 152 -6.16 -22.41 -12.58
N LEU A 153 -6.60 -21.18 -12.85
CA LEU A 153 -7.97 -20.74 -12.55
C LEU A 153 -9.06 -21.63 -13.18
N ARG A 154 -8.87 -22.03 -14.44
CA ARG A 154 -9.80 -22.95 -15.11
C ARG A 154 -9.81 -24.35 -14.51
N ARG A 155 -8.63 -24.89 -14.17
CA ARG A 155 -8.49 -26.28 -13.67
C ARG A 155 -8.92 -26.42 -12.22
N GLU A 156 -8.54 -25.48 -11.36
CA GLU A 156 -8.74 -25.57 -9.91
C GLU A 156 -10.06 -24.93 -9.47
N TYR A 157 -10.52 -23.88 -10.17
CA TYR A 157 -11.68 -23.10 -9.75
C TYR A 157 -12.82 -23.06 -10.80
N GLY A 158 -12.62 -23.66 -11.98
CA GLY A 158 -13.62 -23.64 -13.06
C GLY A 158 -13.85 -22.25 -13.68
N VAL A 159 -13.00 -21.26 -13.37
CA VAL A 159 -13.17 -19.87 -13.80
C VAL A 159 -12.44 -19.62 -15.12
N SER A 160 -13.14 -19.01 -16.08
CA SER A 160 -12.55 -18.58 -17.35
C SER A 160 -12.30 -17.08 -17.38
N VAL A 161 -11.04 -16.71 -17.55
CA VAL A 161 -10.59 -15.32 -17.74
C VAL A 161 -10.35 -15.07 -19.23
N ALA A 162 -10.83 -13.92 -19.73
CA ALA A 162 -10.56 -13.49 -21.10
C ALA A 162 -9.11 -12.98 -21.20
N ARG A 163 -8.32 -13.57 -22.10
CA ARG A 163 -6.89 -13.25 -22.25
C ARG A 163 -6.66 -12.34 -23.44
N ASN A 164 -5.70 -11.42 -23.31
CA ASN A 164 -5.26 -10.52 -24.37
C ASN A 164 -6.46 -9.87 -25.06
N ALA A 165 -7.36 -9.30 -24.24
CA ALA A 165 -8.54 -8.61 -24.72
C ALA A 165 -8.12 -7.54 -25.74
N GLY A 166 -8.67 -7.63 -26.95
CA GLY A 166 -8.45 -6.60 -27.97
C GLY A 166 -9.00 -5.26 -27.50
N ALA A 167 -8.58 -4.17 -28.14
CA ALA A 167 -8.96 -2.81 -27.77
C ALA A 167 -10.49 -2.59 -27.67
N ALA A 168 -11.27 -3.30 -28.50
CA ALA A 168 -12.74 -3.22 -28.46
C ALA A 168 -13.34 -3.81 -27.17
N LEU A 169 -12.75 -4.88 -26.62
CA LEU A 169 -13.23 -5.50 -25.39
C LEU A 169 -12.73 -4.73 -24.16
N LEU A 170 -11.51 -4.16 -24.20
CA LEU A 170 -11.02 -3.30 -23.12
C LEU A 170 -11.87 -2.04 -22.93
N LYS A 171 -12.51 -1.54 -24.01
CA LYS A 171 -13.46 -0.42 -23.94
C LYS A 171 -14.73 -0.73 -23.14
N THR A 172 -15.06 -2.00 -22.90
CA THR A 172 -16.21 -2.38 -22.08
C THR A 172 -15.88 -2.45 -20.60
N ALA A 173 -14.61 -2.28 -20.21
CA ALA A 173 -14.21 -2.35 -18.81
C ALA A 173 -14.78 -1.17 -18.02
N GLU A 174 -15.54 -1.42 -16.97
CA GLU A 174 -15.95 -0.40 -16.02
C GLU A 174 -14.80 -0.04 -15.05
N LEU A 175 -13.85 -0.96 -14.84
CA LEU A 175 -12.67 -0.77 -14.00
C LEU A 175 -11.41 -1.37 -14.64
N VAL A 176 -10.33 -0.59 -14.67
CA VAL A 176 -9.02 -1.00 -15.17
C VAL A 176 -7.97 -0.89 -14.07
N LEU A 177 -7.21 -1.96 -13.86
CA LEU A 177 -6.04 -1.99 -12.99
C LEU A 177 -4.78 -2.08 -13.86
N THR A 178 -3.81 -1.22 -13.60
CA THR A 178 -2.52 -1.26 -14.31
C THR A 178 -1.36 -1.56 -13.36
N PHE A 179 -0.53 -2.52 -13.73
CA PHE A 179 0.67 -2.91 -13.01
C PHE A 179 1.92 -2.61 -13.85
N GLY A 180 3.01 -2.22 -13.19
CA GLY A 180 4.23 -1.79 -13.89
C GLY A 180 3.99 -0.49 -14.65
N ASP A 181 4.45 -0.43 -15.91
CA ASP A 181 4.35 0.75 -16.76
C ASP A 181 3.17 0.64 -17.76
N ALA A 182 2.28 -0.33 -17.56
CA ALA A 182 1.09 -0.50 -18.37
C ALA A 182 0.19 0.75 -18.30
N VAL A 183 -0.19 1.26 -19.46
CA VAL A 183 -1.10 2.42 -19.60
C VAL A 183 -2.50 1.90 -19.94
N PRO A 184 -3.58 2.47 -19.37
CA PRO A 184 -4.93 2.12 -19.79
C PRO A 184 -5.14 2.56 -21.25
N CYS A 185 -5.11 1.62 -22.19
CA CYS A 185 -5.36 1.93 -23.59
C CYS A 185 -6.88 1.99 -23.87
N GLY A 186 -7.38 3.19 -24.18
CA GLY A 186 -8.66 3.36 -24.87
C GLY A 186 -9.93 3.33 -24.02
N ALA A 187 -9.84 3.43 -22.69
CA ALA A 187 -11.01 3.52 -21.79
C ALA A 187 -11.01 4.86 -21.02
N PRO A 188 -11.40 5.98 -21.64
CA PRO A 188 -11.38 7.30 -20.99
C PRO A 188 -12.44 7.46 -19.88
N ASP A 189 -13.51 6.67 -19.90
CA ASP A 189 -14.67 6.80 -19.00
C ASP A 189 -14.71 5.73 -17.89
N CYS A 190 -13.71 4.85 -17.78
CA CYS A 190 -13.67 3.80 -16.76
C CYS A 190 -13.01 4.27 -15.47
N LEU A 191 -13.32 3.60 -14.35
CA LEU A 191 -12.53 3.73 -13.14
C LEU A 191 -11.11 3.18 -13.41
N TRP A 192 -10.08 3.92 -12.99
CA TRP A 192 -8.70 3.51 -13.17
C TRP A 192 -7.96 3.44 -11.84
N LEU A 193 -7.36 2.27 -11.56
CA LEU A 193 -6.55 2.01 -10.38
C LEU A 193 -5.09 1.72 -10.78
N PRO A 194 -4.18 2.70 -10.66
CA PRO A 194 -2.76 2.48 -10.91
C PRO A 194 -2.10 1.71 -9.75
N CYS A 195 -1.46 0.60 -10.08
CA CYS A 195 -0.72 -0.30 -9.18
C CYS A 195 0.78 -0.37 -9.55
N GLY A 196 1.29 0.55 -10.37
CA GLY A 196 2.68 0.65 -10.80
C GLY A 196 3.57 1.51 -9.90
N SER A 197 4.87 1.53 -10.19
CA SER A 197 5.89 2.33 -9.49
C SER A 197 5.94 3.78 -9.94
N VAL A 198 5.29 4.12 -11.05
CA VAL A 198 5.48 5.40 -11.72
C VAL A 198 4.15 6.03 -12.14
N HIS A 199 4.06 7.32 -11.84
CA HIS A 199 3.22 8.35 -12.44
C HIS A 199 1.83 8.63 -11.85
N GLU A 200 1.80 9.74 -11.11
CA GLU A 200 1.13 10.97 -11.56
C GLU A 200 1.26 11.12 -13.09
N ALA A 201 0.37 10.49 -13.85
CA ALA A 201 0.26 10.73 -15.28
C ALA A 201 -0.59 11.99 -15.47
N GLU A 202 0.04 13.08 -15.93
CA GLU A 202 -0.65 14.29 -16.39
C GLU A 202 -1.81 13.89 -17.33
N GLY A 203 -3.03 14.25 -16.96
CA GLY A 203 -4.24 14.01 -17.75
C GLY A 203 -5.21 12.96 -17.20
N TYR A 204 -4.79 12.15 -16.22
CA TYR A 204 -5.70 11.22 -15.52
C TYR A 204 -5.97 11.73 -14.09
N ARG A 205 -7.24 11.96 -13.76
CA ARG A 205 -7.70 12.58 -12.50
C ARG A 205 -7.43 11.81 -11.21
N ASN A 206 -6.70 10.70 -11.22
CA ASN A 206 -6.70 9.79 -10.08
C ASN A 206 -5.30 9.64 -9.49
N ALA A 207 -4.99 10.42 -8.46
CA ALA A 207 -4.00 9.99 -7.47
C ALA A 207 -4.41 8.59 -6.93
N ALA A 208 -3.44 7.76 -6.55
CA ALA A 208 -3.76 6.47 -5.93
C ALA A 208 -4.72 6.70 -4.74
N PRO A 209 -5.80 5.92 -4.62
CA PRO A 209 -6.81 6.17 -3.60
C PRO A 209 -6.20 6.10 -2.19
N VAL A 210 -6.69 6.95 -1.29
CA VAL A 210 -6.39 6.80 0.13
C VAL A 210 -7.26 5.66 0.66
N VAL A 211 -6.60 4.57 1.05
CA VAL A 211 -7.27 3.34 1.49
C VAL A 211 -7.06 3.17 2.99
N ARG A 212 -8.14 2.90 3.73
CA ARG A 212 -8.08 2.43 5.11
C ARG A 212 -8.32 0.93 5.13
N TYR A 213 -7.46 0.22 5.86
CA TYR A 213 -7.55 -1.22 6.03
C TYR A 213 -8.09 -1.54 7.42
N SER A 214 -8.85 -2.64 7.52
CA SER A 214 -9.03 -3.36 8.77
C SER A 214 -8.16 -4.60 8.77
N ALA A 215 -7.77 -5.05 9.95
CA ALA A 215 -6.97 -6.25 10.13
C ALA A 215 -7.58 -7.13 11.23
N ALA A 216 -6.98 -8.30 11.47
CA ALA A 216 -7.34 -9.11 12.63
C ALA A 216 -7.16 -8.29 13.94
N PRO A 217 -8.01 -8.47 14.97
CA PRO A 217 -7.98 -7.66 16.19
C PRO A 217 -6.61 -7.63 16.88
N GLU A 218 -5.85 -8.72 16.82
CA GLU A 218 -4.50 -8.81 17.38
C GLU A 218 -3.52 -7.90 16.66
N VAL A 219 -3.65 -7.77 15.33
CA VAL A 219 -2.84 -6.87 14.50
C VAL A 219 -3.21 -5.42 14.78
N GLU A 220 -4.51 -5.11 14.85
CA GLU A 220 -4.98 -3.76 15.17
C GLU A 220 -4.51 -3.30 16.55
N ALA A 221 -4.60 -4.16 17.57
CA ALA A 221 -4.09 -3.89 18.91
C ALA A 221 -2.56 -3.68 18.91
N ALA A 222 -1.80 -4.48 18.16
CA ALA A 222 -0.35 -4.31 18.05
C ALA A 222 0.07 -3.00 17.36
N MET A 223 -0.81 -2.44 16.52
CA MET A 223 -0.59 -1.18 15.80
C MET A 223 -1.10 0.05 16.56
N GLU A 224 -1.71 -0.13 17.74
CA GLU A 224 -2.31 0.95 18.52
C GLU A 224 -1.30 2.09 18.81
N GLY A 225 -1.75 3.32 18.61
CA GLY A 225 -0.94 4.53 18.79
C GLY A 225 0.08 4.81 17.68
N ILE A 226 0.12 4.01 16.61
CA ILE A 226 0.97 4.26 15.44
C ILE A 226 0.13 4.90 14.33
N GLN A 227 0.46 6.15 13.96
CA GLN A 227 -0.28 6.91 12.95
C GLN A 227 -0.08 6.36 11.52
N ALA A 228 1.15 5.99 11.15
CA ALA A 228 1.47 5.51 9.80
C ALA A 228 1.05 4.05 9.55
N GLN A 229 -0.22 3.73 9.78
CA GLN A 229 -0.77 2.36 9.77
C GLN A 229 -0.55 1.66 8.42
N ASN A 230 -0.83 2.31 7.30
CA ASN A 230 -0.65 1.70 5.97
C ASN A 230 0.81 1.36 5.66
N ALA A 231 1.74 2.24 6.05
CA ALA A 231 3.16 1.96 5.87
C ALA A 231 3.60 0.82 6.79
N LEU A 232 3.09 0.76 8.02
CA LEU A 232 3.35 -0.34 8.95
C LEU A 232 2.81 -1.68 8.42
N LEU A 233 1.55 -1.73 7.99
CA LEU A 233 0.96 -2.92 7.36
C LEU A 233 1.75 -3.38 6.14
N SER A 234 2.21 -2.44 5.31
CA SER A 234 3.10 -2.75 4.19
C SER A 234 4.39 -3.41 4.64
N LEU A 235 5.02 -2.92 5.72
CA LEU A 235 6.21 -3.54 6.29
C LEU A 235 5.92 -4.92 6.88
N LEU A 236 4.82 -5.08 7.62
CA LEU A 236 4.44 -6.37 8.21
C LEU A 236 4.18 -7.41 7.12
N LEU A 237 3.53 -7.00 6.01
CA LEU A 237 3.28 -7.84 4.85
C LEU A 237 4.59 -8.24 4.14
N GLU A 238 5.50 -7.29 3.91
CA GLU A 238 6.83 -7.58 3.34
C GLU A 238 7.63 -8.58 4.19
N MET A 239 7.47 -8.52 5.52
CA MET A 239 8.16 -9.40 6.46
C MET A 239 7.43 -10.74 6.69
N GLY A 240 6.26 -10.94 6.07
CA GLY A 240 5.43 -12.14 6.26
C GLY A 240 4.79 -12.26 7.65
N ALA A 241 4.77 -11.18 8.43
CA ALA A 241 4.16 -11.13 9.75
C ALA A 241 2.62 -11.00 9.69
N VAL A 242 2.11 -10.49 8.57
CA VAL A 242 0.69 -10.43 8.23
C VAL A 242 0.52 -10.88 6.79
N ARG A 243 -0.56 -11.57 6.47
CA ARG A 243 -0.90 -12.04 5.12
C ARG A 243 -2.02 -11.19 4.52
N VAL A 244 -2.10 -11.16 3.18
CA VAL A 244 -3.14 -10.39 2.46
C VAL A 244 -4.56 -10.81 2.84
N ASN A 245 -4.79 -12.10 3.14
CA ASN A 245 -6.10 -12.60 3.56
C ASN A 245 -6.49 -12.20 5.00
N GLU A 246 -5.56 -11.66 5.79
CA GLU A 246 -5.80 -11.14 7.14
C GLU A 246 -6.10 -9.63 7.12
N LEU A 247 -6.13 -9.03 5.93
CA LEU A 247 -6.36 -7.61 5.71
C LEU A 247 -7.61 -7.41 4.85
N GLU A 248 -8.50 -6.52 5.25
CA GLU A 248 -9.65 -6.11 4.46
C GLU A 248 -9.60 -4.62 4.13
N VAL A 249 -10.20 -4.26 3.00
CA VAL A 249 -10.34 -2.86 2.60
C VAL A 249 -11.61 -2.31 3.25
N ALA A 250 -11.44 -1.58 4.35
CA ALA A 250 -12.55 -1.03 5.12
C ALA A 250 -13.18 0.17 4.40
N GLU A 251 -12.35 1.09 3.90
CA GLU A 251 -12.80 2.33 3.30
C GLU A 251 -11.82 2.80 2.21
N ILE A 252 -12.36 3.39 1.16
CA ILE A 252 -11.59 4.14 0.17
C ILE A 252 -12.13 5.56 0.18
N ALA A 253 -11.27 6.53 0.51
CA ALA A 253 -11.63 7.94 0.41
C ALA A 253 -11.62 8.35 -1.06
N GLN A 254 -12.66 9.05 -1.50
CA GLN A 254 -12.69 9.65 -2.83
C GLN A 254 -11.73 10.83 -2.84
N ASN A 255 -10.78 10.83 -3.78
CA ASN A 255 -9.99 12.02 -4.08
C ASN A 255 -10.97 13.06 -4.66
N ALA A 256 -11.21 14.14 -3.93
CA ALA A 256 -12.04 15.26 -4.35
C ALA A 256 -11.44 15.99 -5.57
#